data_AF-A0A2P5EDY6-F1
#
_entry.id   AF-A0A2P5EDY6-F1
#
_cell.length_a   1.000
_cell.length_b   1.000
_cell.length_c   1.000
_cell.angle_alpha   90.00
_cell.angle_beta   90.00
_cell.angle_gamma   90.00
#
_symmetry.space_group_name_H-M   'P 1'
#
loop_
_entity.id
_entity.type
_entity.pdbx_description
1 polymer ?
#
loop_
_entity_poly.entity_id
_entity_poly.type
_entity_poly.pdbx_seq_one_letter_code
_entity_poly.pdbx_strand_id
1 'polypeptide(L)'
;MYYDDLPMWSFLGKIDNQGSASMDDYKYLLYTHIRFQILFNKDRIIDISARIRTSESVDLTEDKETYVEFVYTVYWKKVDFLFEERMAKYLVTSSLTHFAVYRLFSIIISSVTVVLSTVFLVKFYIHVLKKDFTLRGLHDEKLDCNKEERGWKCIQDEVFTHPVHKSLLAAALGSGTQLLTM
;
A
#
# COMPACT_ATOMS: atom_id res chain seq x y z
N MET A 1 -21.09 9.90 18.02
CA MET A 1 -22.50 10.39 18.01
C MET A 1 -22.53 11.67 17.19
N TYR A 2 -23.66 12.00 16.56
CA TYR A 2 -23.83 13.24 15.80
C TYR A 2 -25.02 14.01 16.35
N TYR A 3 -24.91 15.33 16.39
CA TYR A 3 -26.03 16.22 16.71
C TYR A 3 -25.86 17.51 15.90
N ASP A 4 -26.89 17.91 15.15
CA ASP A 4 -26.84 19.05 14.23
C ASP A 4 -25.64 18.98 13.25
N ASP A 5 -25.39 17.79 12.70
CA ASP A 5 -24.25 17.43 11.83
C ASP A 5 -22.85 17.62 12.45
N LEU A 6 -22.78 17.98 13.73
CA LEU A 6 -21.52 18.12 14.45
C LEU A 6 -21.10 16.75 15.02
N PRO A 7 -19.91 16.24 14.66
CA PRO A 7 -19.41 15.01 15.26
C PRO A 7 -18.97 15.29 16.70
N MET A 8 -19.38 14.39 17.59
CA MET A 8 -18.96 14.39 18.99
C MET A 8 -18.46 13.01 19.40
N TRP A 9 -17.31 13.02 20.07
CA TRP A 9 -16.67 11.85 20.64
C TRP A 9 -16.16 12.16 22.04
N SER A 10 -16.20 11.15 22.91
CA SER A 10 -15.64 11.19 24.26
C SER A 10 -15.22 9.78 24.64
N PHE A 11 -14.17 9.65 25.43
CA PHE A 11 -13.77 8.38 26.03
C PHE A 11 -14.81 7.91 27.04
N LEU A 12 -15.19 6.64 27.00
CA LEU A 12 -16.12 6.09 28.01
C LEU A 12 -15.38 5.56 29.24
N GLY A 13 -14.10 5.27 29.12
CA GLY A 13 -13.29 4.71 30.20
C GLY A 13 -11.80 4.89 29.95
N LYS A 14 -11.00 4.40 30.90
CA LYS A 14 -9.55 4.33 30.82
C LYS A 14 -9.09 2.97 31.35
N ILE A 15 -8.05 2.43 30.73
CA ILE A 15 -7.29 1.31 31.28
C ILE A 15 -6.09 1.91 31.99
N ASP A 16 -5.97 1.67 33.29
CA ASP A 16 -4.80 2.06 34.07
C ASP A 16 -3.86 0.85 34.20
N ASN A 17 -2.59 1.04 33.85
CA ASN A 17 -1.55 0.02 33.99
C ASN A 17 -0.58 0.49 35.07
N GLN A 18 -0.59 -0.19 36.21
CA GLN A 18 0.25 0.15 37.36
C GLN A 18 1.64 -0.50 37.28
N GLY A 19 2.27 -0.52 36.10
CA GLY A 19 3.73 -0.65 35.95
C GLY A 19 4.39 -1.99 36.28
N SER A 20 3.68 -3.01 36.76
CA SER A 20 4.19 -4.37 36.90
C SER A 20 3.70 -5.27 35.76
N ALA A 21 4.60 -6.07 35.19
CA ALA A 21 4.38 -6.90 34.01
C ALA A 21 3.55 -8.18 34.29
N SER A 22 2.55 -8.07 35.17
CA SER A 22 1.64 -9.16 35.57
C SER A 22 0.27 -8.94 34.92
N MET A 23 -0.37 -10.02 34.44
CA MET A 23 -1.72 -9.96 33.83
C MET A 23 -2.81 -9.43 34.78
N ASP A 24 -2.57 -9.42 36.10
CA ASP A 24 -3.52 -9.00 37.14
C ASP A 24 -3.51 -7.49 37.47
N ASP A 25 -2.66 -6.68 36.82
CA ASP A 25 -2.47 -5.26 37.19
C ASP A 25 -3.23 -4.26 36.30
N TYR A 26 -4.11 -4.74 35.41
CA TYR A 26 -4.94 -3.87 34.57
C TYR A 26 -6.21 -3.45 35.31
N LYS A 27 -6.36 -2.14 35.57
CA LYS A 27 -7.60 -1.58 36.10
C LYS A 27 -8.47 -1.01 34.99
N TYR A 28 -9.68 -1.53 34.85
CA TYR A 28 -10.65 -1.06 33.88
C TYR A 28 -11.59 -0.06 34.53
N LEU A 29 -11.39 1.22 34.26
CA LEU A 29 -12.22 2.29 34.82
C LEU A 29 -13.23 2.75 33.78
N LEU A 30 -14.52 2.67 34.10
CA LEU A 30 -15.62 3.20 33.31
C LEU A 30 -16.10 4.53 33.91
N TYR A 31 -16.18 5.57 33.10
CA TYR A 31 -16.69 6.85 33.56
C TYR A 31 -18.22 6.90 33.48
N THR A 32 -18.86 7.39 34.54
CA THR A 32 -20.32 7.39 34.67
C THR A 32 -20.96 8.73 34.37
N HIS A 33 -20.18 9.82 34.43
CA HIS A 33 -20.70 11.17 34.28
C HIS A 33 -20.19 11.91 33.05
N ILE A 34 -21.11 12.21 32.12
CA ILE A 34 -20.81 12.91 30.86
C ILE A 34 -21.28 14.36 30.95
N ARG A 35 -20.37 15.31 30.68
CA ARG A 35 -20.66 16.73 30.63
C ARG A 35 -20.70 17.21 29.18
N PHE A 36 -21.89 17.57 28.72
CA PHE A 36 -22.08 18.21 27.42
C PHE A 36 -21.95 19.72 27.57
N GLN A 37 -21.12 20.33 26.74
CA GLN A 37 -21.01 21.77 26.62
C GLN A 37 -21.43 22.15 25.19
N ILE A 38 -22.55 22.88 25.11
CA ILE A 38 -23.17 23.31 23.86
C ILE A 38 -22.96 24.81 23.74
N LEU A 39 -22.27 25.22 22.68
CA LEU A 39 -22.09 26.60 22.30
C LEU A 39 -23.18 26.97 21.29
N PHE A 40 -23.90 28.05 21.57
CA PHE A 40 -25.00 28.49 20.70
C PHE A 40 -24.88 29.98 20.37
N ASN A 41 -25.35 30.36 19.20
CA ASN A 41 -25.50 31.76 18.79
C ASN A 41 -26.92 31.95 18.26
N LYS A 42 -27.72 32.76 18.99
CA LYS A 42 -29.16 32.92 18.75
C LYS A 42 -29.85 31.55 18.78
N ASP A 43 -30.46 31.12 17.67
CA ASP A 43 -31.19 29.84 17.56
C ASP A 43 -30.36 28.73 16.89
N ARG A 44 -29.04 28.91 16.74
CA ARG A 44 -28.17 27.96 16.04
C ARG A 44 -27.07 27.42 16.95
N ILE A 45 -26.81 26.12 16.84
CA ILE A 45 -25.70 25.47 17.53
C ILE A 45 -24.41 25.67 16.74
N ILE A 46 -23.37 26.05 17.46
CA ILE A 46 -22.05 26.37 16.91
C ILE A 46 -21.07 25.22 17.16
N ASP A 47 -21.03 24.69 18.38
CA ASP A 47 -20.10 23.62 18.76
C ASP A 47 -20.68 22.77 19.89
N ILE A 48 -20.33 21.49 19.90
CA ILE A 48 -20.75 20.54 20.92
C ILE A 48 -19.51 19.79 21.36
N SER A 49 -19.23 19.84 22.66
CA SER A 49 -18.15 19.07 23.24
C SER A 49 -18.66 18.20 24.38
N ALA A 50 -18.28 16.93 24.36
CA ALA A 50 -18.52 16.00 25.43
C ALA A 50 -17.22 15.85 26.24
N ARG A 51 -17.27 16.23 27.51
CA ARG A 51 -16.17 16.08 28.47
C ARG A 51 -16.57 15.10 29.54
N ILE A 52 -15.65 14.25 29.93
CA ILE A 52 -15.89 13.27 30.99
C ILE A 52 -15.34 13.79 32.29
N ARG A 53 -16.00 13.44 33.39
CA ARG A 53 -15.48 13.72 34.72
C ARG A 53 -14.72 12.52 35.24
N THR A 54 -13.39 12.62 35.27
CA THR A 54 -12.50 11.51 35.67
C THR A 54 -12.60 11.12 37.14
N SER A 55 -13.23 11.95 37.99
CA SER A 55 -13.44 11.65 39.42
C SER A 55 -14.66 10.76 39.70
N GLU A 56 -15.52 10.54 38.71
CA GLU A 56 -16.69 9.66 38.80
C GLU A 56 -16.48 8.49 37.84
N SER A 57 -15.79 7.46 38.34
CA SER A 57 -15.52 6.23 37.61
C SER A 57 -15.86 5.00 38.45
N VAL A 58 -16.39 3.99 37.79
CA VAL A 58 -16.64 2.67 38.34
C VAL A 58 -15.54 1.73 37.87
N ASP A 59 -14.98 0.95 38.79
CA ASP A 59 -14.00 -0.08 38.48
C ASP A 59 -14.73 -1.34 37.99
N LEU A 60 -14.37 -1.82 36.79
CA LEU A 60 -14.91 -3.00 36.13
C LEU A 60 -13.86 -4.13 36.02
N THR A 61 -12.82 -4.09 36.85
CA THR A 61 -11.76 -5.11 36.83
C THR A 61 -12.27 -6.48 37.25
N GLU A 62 -13.26 -6.52 38.15
CA GLU A 62 -13.94 -7.75 38.47
C GLU A 62 -14.97 -8.08 37.38
N ASP A 63 -14.84 -9.25 36.75
CA ASP A 63 -15.76 -9.76 35.73
C ASP A 63 -17.10 -10.19 36.36
N LYS A 64 -17.80 -9.21 36.92
CA LYS A 64 -19.09 -9.36 37.61
C LYS A 64 -20.11 -8.40 37.01
N GLU A 65 -21.36 -8.85 36.97
CA GLU A 65 -22.47 -8.00 36.56
C GLU A 65 -22.59 -6.80 37.52
N THR A 66 -22.24 -5.62 37.01
CA THR A 66 -22.23 -4.38 37.78
C THR A 66 -23.27 -3.43 37.22
N TYR A 67 -24.22 -3.02 38.07
CA TYR A 67 -25.20 -2.00 37.72
C TYR A 67 -24.55 -0.62 37.78
N VAL A 68 -24.48 0.04 36.63
CA VAL A 68 -23.86 1.37 36.49
C VAL A 68 -24.94 2.37 36.11
N GLU A 69 -25.13 3.38 36.95
CA GLU A 69 -26.00 4.51 36.65
C GLU A 69 -25.21 5.59 35.92
N PHE A 70 -25.65 5.93 34.70
CA PHE A 70 -25.05 6.99 33.91
C PHE A 70 -25.80 8.30 34.12
N VAL A 71 -25.05 9.35 34.43
CA VAL A 71 -25.59 10.69 34.62
C VAL A 71 -24.96 11.62 33.59
N TYR A 72 -25.74 12.61 33.14
CA TYR A 72 -25.22 13.64 32.26
C TYR A 72 -25.58 15.04 32.76
N THR A 73 -24.71 15.99 32.46
CA THR A 73 -24.97 17.42 32.71
C THR A 73 -24.79 18.19 31.41
N VAL A 74 -25.71 19.11 31.12
CA VAL A 74 -25.66 19.96 29.93
C VAL A 74 -25.42 21.41 30.32
N TYR A 75 -24.38 22.02 29.74
CA TYR A 75 -24.07 23.45 29.89
C TYR A 75 -24.27 24.17 28.57
N TRP A 76 -25.11 25.19 28.59
CA TRP A 76 -25.37 26.07 27.46
C TRP A 76 -24.58 27.36 27.62
N LYS A 77 -23.80 27.73 26.59
CA LYS A 77 -23.04 28.98 26.57
C LYS A 77 -23.27 29.73 25.28
N LYS A 78 -23.73 30.98 25.40
CA LYS A 78 -23.88 31.89 24.26
C LYS A 78 -22.51 32.34 23.76
N VAL A 79 -22.33 32.34 22.44
CA VAL A 79 -21.13 32.83 21.75
C VAL A 79 -21.50 33.70 20.56
N ASP A 80 -20.62 34.64 20.20
CA ASP A 80 -20.82 35.56 19.07
C ASP A 80 -20.21 35.05 17.75
N PHE A 81 -19.68 33.82 17.73
CA PHE A 81 -19.12 33.20 16.52
C PHE A 81 -20.17 33.05 15.41
N LEU A 82 -19.76 33.34 14.18
CA LEU A 82 -20.60 33.16 13.00
C LEU A 82 -20.86 31.67 12.74
N PHE A 83 -22.10 31.35 12.37
CA PHE A 83 -22.49 29.97 12.05
C PHE A 83 -21.69 29.37 10.89
N GLU A 84 -21.29 30.20 9.92
CA GLU A 84 -20.50 29.79 8.75
C GLU A 84 -19.10 29.28 9.13
N GLU A 85 -18.53 29.87 10.19
CA GLU A 85 -17.19 29.51 10.67
C GLU A 85 -17.20 28.27 11.58
N ARG A 86 -18.37 27.70 11.89
CA ARG A 86 -18.49 26.57 12.83
C ARG A 86 -17.67 25.34 12.40
N MET A 87 -17.53 25.13 11.09
CA MET A 87 -16.78 24.01 10.53
C MET A 87 -15.26 24.24 10.52
N ALA A 88 -14.78 25.46 10.75
CA ALA A 88 -13.35 25.78 10.68
C ALA A 88 -12.51 24.93 11.67
N LYS A 89 -13.02 24.69 12.89
CA LYS A 89 -12.40 23.81 13.90
C LYS A 89 -12.25 22.38 13.39
N TYR A 90 -13.27 21.87 12.71
CA TYR A 90 -13.26 20.53 12.16
C TYR A 90 -12.43 20.46 10.90
N LEU A 91 -12.32 21.51 10.10
CA LEU A 91 -11.36 21.55 9.00
C LEU A 91 -9.94 21.43 9.55
N VAL A 92 -9.56 22.15 10.60
CA VAL A 92 -8.21 21.98 11.20
C VAL A 92 -7.97 20.57 11.77
N THR A 93 -9.01 19.89 12.23
CA THR A 93 -8.90 18.56 12.87
C THR A 93 -9.03 17.40 11.87
N SER A 94 -9.91 17.53 10.87
CA SER A 94 -10.16 16.56 9.80
C SER A 94 -9.21 16.75 8.62
N SER A 95 -8.67 17.96 8.46
CA SER A 95 -7.54 18.23 7.59
C SER A 95 -6.25 17.78 8.30
N LEU A 96 -5.72 16.64 7.89
CA LEU A 96 -4.69 16.63 6.86
C LEU A 96 -3.25 16.85 7.36
N THR A 97 -2.94 16.93 8.66
CA THR A 97 -1.51 16.81 9.06
C THR A 97 -1.07 15.34 9.05
N HIS A 98 -1.54 14.48 9.93
CA HIS A 98 -1.03 13.10 9.96
C HIS A 98 -1.40 12.25 8.74
N PHE A 99 -2.68 12.22 8.34
CA PHE A 99 -3.12 11.35 7.24
C PHE A 99 -2.67 11.84 5.85
N ALA A 100 -2.64 13.16 5.59
CA ALA A 100 -2.19 13.64 4.29
C ALA A 100 -0.67 13.59 4.16
N VAL A 101 0.08 13.91 5.22
CA VAL A 101 1.54 13.76 5.23
C VAL A 101 1.92 12.29 5.04
N TYR A 102 1.25 11.35 5.72
CA TYR A 102 1.51 9.91 5.53
C TYR A 102 1.21 9.45 4.10
N ARG A 103 0.07 9.88 3.53
CA ARG A 103 -0.27 9.55 2.13
C ARG A 103 0.74 10.11 1.14
N LEU A 104 1.18 11.36 1.30
CA LEU A 104 2.17 11.97 0.41
C LEU A 104 3.54 11.29 0.54
N PHE A 105 3.94 10.94 1.77
CA PHE A 105 5.18 10.20 2.03
C PHE A 105 5.17 8.82 1.35
N SER A 106 4.05 8.10 1.42
CA SER A 106 3.87 6.80 0.75
C SER A 106 3.99 6.91 -0.78
N ILE A 107 3.36 7.92 -1.38
CA ILE A 107 3.43 8.16 -2.83
C ILE A 107 4.87 8.46 -3.27
N ILE A 108 5.59 9.30 -2.54
CA ILE A 108 6.99 9.64 -2.85
C ILE A 108 7.87 8.40 -2.76
N ILE A 109 7.77 7.62 -1.69
CA ILE A 109 8.57 6.40 -1.53
C ILE A 109 8.28 5.42 -2.67
N SER A 110 7.02 5.20 -3.00
CA SER A 110 6.65 4.29 -4.08
C SER A 110 7.16 4.77 -5.44
N SER A 111 7.14 6.08 -5.72
CA SER A 111 7.68 6.62 -6.97
C SER A 111 9.20 6.45 -7.06
N VAL A 112 9.91 6.69 -5.95
CA VAL A 112 11.37 6.60 -5.90
C VAL A 112 11.83 5.15 -6.06
N THR A 113 11.16 4.20 -5.42
CA THR A 113 11.50 2.77 -5.54
C THR A 113 11.31 2.25 -6.97
N VAL A 114 10.22 2.65 -7.63
CA VAL A 114 9.98 2.27 -9.04
C VAL A 114 11.11 2.76 -9.95
N VAL A 115 11.49 4.04 -9.85
CA VAL A 115 12.58 4.60 -10.67
C VAL A 115 13.90 3.90 -10.40
N LEU A 116 14.23 3.65 -9.12
CA LEU A 116 15.46 2.97 -8.74
C LEU A 116 15.52 1.53 -9.28
N SER A 117 14.41 0.78 -9.16
CA SER A 117 14.31 -0.57 -9.69
C SER A 117 14.44 -0.59 -11.22
N THR A 118 13.82 0.34 -11.94
CA THR A 118 13.96 0.42 -13.41
C THR A 118 15.41 0.69 -13.83
N VAL A 119 16.09 1.62 -13.18
CA VAL A 119 17.51 1.92 -13.47
C VAL A 119 18.39 0.69 -13.21
N PHE A 120 18.15 -0.01 -12.11
CA PHE A 120 18.89 -1.22 -11.78
C PHE A 120 18.67 -2.33 -12.82
N LEU A 121 17.42 -2.55 -13.23
CA LEU A 121 17.08 -3.54 -14.26
C LEU A 121 17.72 -3.22 -15.61
N VAL A 122 17.68 -1.96 -16.05
CA VAL A 122 18.31 -1.54 -17.32
C VAL A 122 19.82 -1.75 -17.27
N LYS A 123 20.48 -1.37 -16.16
CA LYS A 123 21.92 -1.62 -16.01
C LYS A 123 22.26 -3.11 -16.01
N PHE A 124 21.49 -3.93 -15.30
CA PHE A 124 21.66 -5.37 -15.28
C PHE A 124 21.52 -5.96 -16.70
N TYR A 125 20.49 -5.56 -17.44
CA TYR A 125 20.27 -6.02 -18.81
C TYR A 125 21.42 -5.63 -19.75
N ILE A 126 21.88 -4.37 -19.71
CA ILE A 126 23.03 -3.92 -20.50
C ILE A 126 24.30 -4.69 -20.12
N HIS A 127 24.51 -5.00 -18.84
CA HIS A 127 25.66 -5.78 -18.38
C HIS A 127 25.63 -7.20 -18.94
N VAL A 128 24.49 -7.88 -18.86
CA VAL A 128 24.31 -9.23 -19.42
C VAL A 128 24.50 -9.21 -20.94
N LEU A 129 23.90 -8.25 -21.64
CA LEU A 129 24.09 -8.10 -23.08
C LEU A 129 25.57 -7.87 -23.44
N LYS A 130 26.26 -6.96 -22.76
CA LYS A 130 27.69 -6.72 -22.99
C LYS A 130 28.51 -7.98 -22.72
N LYS A 131 28.23 -8.71 -21.64
CA LYS A 131 28.90 -9.98 -21.33
C LYS A 131 28.67 -11.01 -22.45
N ASP A 132 27.45 -11.11 -22.96
CA ASP A 132 27.11 -12.03 -24.04
C ASP A 132 27.75 -11.63 -25.38
N PHE A 133 27.81 -10.34 -25.70
CA PHE A 133 28.49 -9.84 -26.90
C PHE A 133 30.02 -10.00 -26.79
N THR A 134 30.62 -9.73 -25.63
CA THR A 134 32.05 -9.94 -25.43
C THR A 134 32.40 -11.42 -25.48
N LEU A 135 31.58 -12.30 -24.91
CA LEU A 135 31.77 -13.75 -25.01
C LEU A 135 31.71 -14.21 -26.49
N ARG A 136 30.77 -13.68 -27.28
CA ARG A 136 30.67 -13.99 -28.71
C ARG A 136 31.83 -13.42 -29.52
N GLY A 137 32.23 -12.16 -29.30
CA GLY A 137 33.33 -11.52 -30.02
C GLY A 137 34.70 -12.16 -29.74
N LEU A 138 34.95 -12.56 -28.49
CA LEU A 138 36.17 -13.29 -28.10
C LEU A 138 36.15 -14.75 -28.62
N HIS A 139 34.98 -15.28 -28.94
CA HIS A 139 34.81 -16.61 -29.54
C HIS A 139 34.87 -16.59 -31.07
N ASP A 140 34.57 -15.45 -31.71
CA ASP A 140 34.78 -15.20 -33.15
C ASP A 140 36.28 -15.16 -33.51
N GLU A 141 37.12 -14.64 -32.60
CA GLU A 141 38.58 -14.70 -32.75
C GLU A 141 39.15 -16.12 -32.48
N LYS A 142 38.36 -17.01 -31.87
CA LYS A 142 38.70 -18.42 -31.61
C LYS A 142 37.95 -19.40 -32.52
N LEU A 143 37.24 -18.91 -33.52
CA LEU A 143 36.32 -19.69 -34.36
C LEU A 143 37.01 -20.61 -35.37
N ASP A 144 38.34 -20.75 -35.30
CA ASP A 144 39.06 -21.79 -36.02
C ASP A 144 39.17 -23.11 -35.23
N CYS A 145 38.76 -23.17 -33.95
CA CYS A 145 39.07 -24.35 -33.12
C CYS A 145 38.03 -24.84 -32.10
N ASN A 146 36.76 -24.43 -32.13
CA ASN A 146 35.76 -25.11 -31.27
C ASN A 146 34.34 -25.09 -31.83
N LYS A 147 34.04 -26.08 -32.68
CA LYS A 147 32.67 -26.41 -33.14
C LYS A 147 31.91 -27.32 -32.17
N GLU A 148 32.51 -27.80 -31.07
CA GLU A 148 31.95 -28.88 -30.25
C GLU A 148 31.07 -28.43 -29.07
N GLU A 149 30.96 -27.13 -28.76
CA GLU A 149 30.21 -26.65 -27.58
C GLU A 149 28.89 -25.91 -27.90
N ARG A 150 28.26 -26.18 -29.05
CA ARG A 150 26.96 -25.54 -29.40
C ARG A 150 25.79 -26.51 -29.35
N GLY A 151 25.02 -26.43 -28.26
CA GLY A 151 23.67 -26.98 -28.17
C GLY A 151 22.64 -26.23 -29.05
N TRP A 152 21.36 -26.33 -28.67
CA TRP A 152 20.15 -26.10 -29.50
C TRP A 152 20.00 -24.76 -30.26
N LYS A 153 20.90 -23.79 -30.05
CA LYS A 153 20.89 -22.47 -30.71
C LYS A 153 21.53 -22.44 -32.11
N CYS A 154 22.23 -23.49 -32.54
CA CYS A 154 22.77 -23.59 -33.91
C CYS A 154 21.88 -24.35 -34.90
N ILE A 155 20.80 -24.98 -34.42
CA ILE A 155 19.92 -25.81 -35.26
C ILE A 155 19.09 -24.93 -36.23
N GLN A 156 18.91 -23.65 -35.92
CA GLN A 156 18.04 -22.78 -36.68
C GLN A 156 18.62 -22.33 -38.04
N ASP A 157 19.94 -22.41 -38.23
CA ASP A 157 20.64 -21.92 -39.43
C ASP A 157 20.94 -23.04 -40.45
N GLU A 158 21.02 -24.30 -40.01
CA GLU A 158 21.26 -25.46 -40.89
C GLU A 158 19.98 -26.10 -41.42
N VAL A 159 18.82 -25.89 -40.78
CA VAL A 159 17.54 -26.50 -41.20
C VAL A 159 16.95 -25.84 -42.46
N PHE A 160 17.36 -24.61 -42.79
CA PHE A 160 16.81 -23.84 -43.92
C PHE A 160 17.84 -23.52 -45.04
N THR A 161 19.04 -24.07 -44.96
CA THR A 161 20.03 -23.92 -46.03
C THR A 161 19.69 -24.86 -47.18
N HIS A 162 19.57 -24.31 -48.40
CA HIS A 162 19.20 -25.11 -49.56
C HIS A 162 20.39 -25.97 -50.00
N PRO A 163 20.19 -27.22 -50.47
CA PRO A 163 21.27 -28.06 -50.95
C PRO A 163 21.96 -27.42 -52.16
N VAL A 164 23.28 -27.60 -52.26
CA VAL A 164 24.15 -26.96 -53.26
C VAL A 164 23.68 -27.22 -54.70
N HIS A 165 23.06 -28.38 -54.97
CA HIS A 165 22.54 -28.76 -56.28
C HIS A 165 21.02 -28.92 -56.28
N LYS A 166 20.30 -27.80 -56.17
CA LYS A 166 18.83 -27.76 -56.13
C LYS A 166 18.18 -28.39 -57.37
N SER A 167 18.76 -28.17 -58.55
CA SER A 167 18.23 -28.66 -59.83
C SER A 167 18.31 -30.17 -59.97
N LEU A 168 19.41 -30.79 -59.51
CA LEU A 168 19.62 -32.23 -59.57
C LEU A 168 18.70 -32.95 -58.58
N LEU A 169 18.56 -32.41 -57.37
CA LEU A 169 17.62 -32.93 -56.38
C LEU A 169 16.16 -32.82 -56.86
N ALA A 170 15.77 -31.70 -57.45
CA ALA A 170 14.44 -31.51 -58.03
C ALA A 170 14.18 -32.43 -59.24
N ALA A 171 15.19 -32.67 -60.08
CA ALA A 171 15.09 -33.60 -61.20
C ALA A 171 14.98 -35.07 -60.72
N ALA A 172 15.69 -35.44 -59.66
CA ALA A 172 15.64 -36.78 -59.08
C ALA A 172 14.32 -37.07 -58.34
N LEU A 173 13.75 -36.08 -57.64
CA LEU A 173 12.50 -36.26 -56.88
C LEU A 173 11.23 -35.96 -57.70
N GLY A 174 11.35 -35.17 -58.77
CA GLY A 174 10.24 -34.75 -59.61
C GLY A 174 10.13 -35.51 -60.94
N SER A 175 9.57 -34.85 -61.95
CA SER A 175 9.28 -35.41 -63.28
C SER A 175 10.49 -35.98 -64.05
N GLY A 176 11.72 -35.77 -63.58
CA GLY A 176 12.93 -36.29 -64.21
C GLY A 176 13.07 -37.81 -64.05
N THR A 177 12.57 -38.41 -62.97
CA THR A 177 12.53 -39.89 -62.84
C THR A 177 11.53 -40.53 -63.79
N GLN A 178 10.38 -39.88 -64.03
CA GLN A 178 9.39 -40.32 -65.02
C GLN A 178 9.96 -40.40 -66.45
N LEU A 179 10.88 -39.50 -66.81
CA LEU A 179 11.57 -39.50 -68.11
C LEU A 179 12.72 -40.52 -68.19
N LEU A 180 13.23 -41.00 -67.06
CA LEU A 180 14.36 -41.95 -67.01
C LEU A 180 13.87 -43.41 -67.04
N THR A 181 12.62 -43.65 -66.65
CA THR A 181 11.98 -44.98 -66.65
C THR A 181 11.09 -45.28 -67.87
N MET A 182 10.84 -44.29 -68.74
CA MET A 182 10.22 -44.49 -70.07
C MET A 182 11.31 -44.64 -71.13
#